data_AF-A0A318LTD3-F1
#
_entry.id   AF-A0A318LTD3-F1
#
_cell.length_a   1.000
_cell.length_b   1.000
_cell.length_c   1.000
_cell.angle_alpha   90.00
_cell.angle_beta   90.00
_cell.angle_gamma   90.00
#
_symmetry.space_group_name_H-M   'P 1'
#
loop_
_entity.id
_entity.type
_entity.pdbx_description
1 polymer ?
#
loop_
_entity_poly.entity_id
_entity_poly.type
_entity_poly.pdbx_seq_one_letter_code
_entity_poly.pdbx_strand_id
1 'polypeptide(L)'
;MRRARVAVAVTALAAAGLAGCADRPNDLDTYYDEPETATGSPTASSPPPSAPPPEPAADPAALAAAVDGAVLTGEDVVAEGVEPVAPPAVAEGCLAEIPLGLVDIERRDTRWAYPTGSTLDQLVTAYADRPAAEILTSRVRCAGDELEVPLEIAVDAHAAWCAEGTCTVLLAGGNVLSGVQVTAADGARAAAAVQRLAPAAAAKLAQP
;
A
#
# COMPACT_ATOMS: atom_id res chain seq x y z
N MET A 1 -19.35 -43.43 -28.65
CA MET A 1 -20.73 -43.20 -28.16
C MET A 1 -20.80 -41.74 -27.69
N ARG A 2 -21.09 -40.79 -28.58
CA ARG A 2 -22.34 -40.02 -28.75
C ARG A 2 -22.94 -39.36 -27.48
N ARG A 3 -22.81 -38.01 -27.46
CA ARG A 3 -23.76 -36.94 -27.04
C ARG A 3 -24.01 -36.80 -25.53
N ALA A 4 -24.18 -35.59 -24.95
CA ALA A 4 -24.84 -34.41 -25.50
C ALA A 4 -24.28 -33.08 -24.95
N ARG A 5 -24.27 -32.08 -25.84
CA ARG A 5 -24.23 -30.65 -25.51
C ARG A 5 -25.66 -30.21 -25.17
N VAL A 6 -25.84 -29.39 -24.13
CA VAL A 6 -27.08 -28.64 -23.92
C VAL A 6 -26.72 -27.17 -23.75
N ALA A 7 -27.24 -26.36 -24.64
CA ALA A 7 -27.22 -24.90 -24.66
C ALA A 7 -28.67 -24.44 -24.52
N VAL A 8 -28.99 -23.60 -23.54
CA VAL A 8 -30.24 -22.82 -23.36
C VAL A 8 -29.90 -21.78 -22.27
N ALA A 9 -30.29 -20.51 -22.26
CA ALA A 9 -30.78 -19.55 -23.24
C ALA A 9 -30.63 -18.15 -22.61
N VAL A 10 -30.61 -17.15 -23.48
CA VAL A 10 -30.60 -15.71 -23.18
C VAL A 10 -31.86 -15.29 -22.45
N THR A 11 -31.74 -14.46 -21.42
CA THR A 11 -32.80 -13.54 -20.97
C THR A 11 -32.21 -12.16 -20.76
N ALA A 12 -32.61 -11.23 -21.62
CA ALA A 12 -32.45 -9.80 -21.44
C ALA A 12 -33.71 -9.27 -20.72
N LEU A 13 -33.54 -8.47 -19.68
CA LEU A 13 -34.55 -7.50 -19.26
C LEU A 13 -33.87 -6.29 -18.62
N ALA A 14 -34.17 -5.13 -19.20
CA ALA A 14 -33.78 -3.79 -18.81
C ALA A 14 -34.64 -3.28 -17.64
N ALA A 15 -34.10 -2.35 -16.85
CA ALA A 15 -34.69 -1.02 -16.58
C ALA A 15 -34.12 -0.36 -15.30
N ALA A 16 -33.56 0.83 -15.52
CA ALA A 16 -33.68 2.07 -14.74
C ALA A 16 -33.86 2.03 -13.20
N GLY A 17 -32.97 2.74 -12.52
CA GLY A 17 -33.12 3.17 -11.13
C GLY A 17 -32.18 4.32 -10.77
N LEU A 18 -32.29 5.44 -11.49
CA LEU A 18 -31.75 6.74 -11.05
C LEU A 18 -32.77 7.36 -10.08
N ALA A 19 -32.49 7.35 -8.79
CA ALA A 19 -33.14 8.25 -7.81
C ALA A 19 -32.30 8.28 -6.54
N GLY A 20 -31.80 9.47 -6.16
CA GLY A 20 -31.12 9.63 -4.88
C GLY A 20 -30.20 10.84 -4.74
N CYS A 21 -30.32 11.86 -5.60
CA CYS A 21 -29.74 13.18 -5.33
C CYS A 21 -30.86 14.21 -5.19
N ALA A 22 -30.78 14.99 -4.11
CA ALA A 22 -31.46 16.26 -3.85
C ALA A 22 -32.95 16.20 -3.47
N ASP A 23 -33.22 15.76 -2.24
CA ASP A 23 -34.36 16.29 -1.47
C ASP A 23 -33.79 17.15 -0.33
N ARG A 24 -33.38 18.37 -0.67
CA ARG A 24 -33.22 19.45 0.31
C ARG A 24 -34.12 20.58 -0.18
N PRO A 25 -35.24 20.86 0.50
CA PRO A 25 -36.10 21.96 0.11
C PRO A 25 -35.27 23.25 0.18
N ASN A 26 -35.06 23.85 -0.99
CA ASN A 26 -34.53 25.19 -1.11
C ASN A 26 -35.68 26.14 -0.82
N ASP A 27 -35.85 26.46 0.46
CA ASP A 27 -36.85 27.39 0.95
C ASP A 27 -36.49 28.80 0.48
N LEU A 28 -37.09 29.21 -0.65
CA LEU A 28 -36.94 30.52 -1.26
C LEU A 28 -38.13 31.45 -0.94
N ASP A 29 -39.02 31.05 -0.04
CA ASP A 29 -40.27 31.80 0.25
C ASP A 29 -40.18 32.75 1.44
N THR A 30 -39.00 32.99 2.03
CA THR A 30 -38.88 33.89 3.20
C THR A 30 -38.47 35.33 2.86
N TYR A 31 -38.43 35.73 1.59
CA TYR A 31 -37.89 37.04 1.23
C TYR A 31 -38.88 38.22 1.26
N TYR A 32 -40.15 38.01 1.60
CA TYR A 32 -41.12 39.12 1.68
C TYR A 32 -42.23 38.90 2.74
N ASP A 33 -41.86 38.71 4.01
CA ASP A 33 -42.77 39.01 5.12
C ASP A 33 -42.00 39.75 6.23
N GLU A 34 -42.13 41.08 6.25
CA GLU A 34 -42.07 41.85 7.51
C GLU A 34 -43.42 41.65 8.20
N PRO A 35 -43.48 41.34 9.52
CA PRO A 35 -43.22 42.40 10.50
C PRO A 35 -42.63 41.94 11.85
N GLU A 36 -42.41 42.94 12.69
CA GLU A 36 -42.21 42.92 14.15
C GLU A 36 -40.77 42.96 14.67
N THR A 37 -40.51 44.09 15.33
CA THR A 37 -39.31 44.47 16.04
C THR A 37 -39.08 43.56 17.24
N ALA A 38 -38.36 42.45 17.06
CA ALA A 38 -37.71 41.72 18.13
C ALA A 38 -36.23 42.13 18.18
N THR A 39 -35.85 42.85 19.25
CA THR A 39 -34.45 43.15 19.59
C THR A 39 -33.75 41.85 20.01
N GLY A 40 -33.34 41.04 19.04
CA GLY A 40 -32.39 39.94 19.23
C GLY A 40 -30.98 40.43 18.93
N SER A 41 -30.09 40.39 19.91
CA SER A 41 -28.66 40.66 19.69
C SER A 41 -28.13 39.72 18.61
N PRO A 42 -27.35 40.20 17.62
CA PRO A 42 -26.77 39.33 16.61
C PRO A 42 -25.73 38.42 17.27
N THR A 43 -26.03 37.14 17.41
CA THR A 43 -25.00 36.13 17.67
C THR A 43 -24.14 36.07 16.42
N ALA A 44 -22.93 36.62 16.52
CA ALA A 44 -21.95 36.57 15.43
C ALA A 44 -21.67 35.09 15.10
N SER A 45 -22.07 34.65 13.90
CA SER A 45 -21.59 33.38 13.34
C SER A 45 -20.08 33.47 13.19
N SER A 46 -19.35 32.67 13.97
CA SER A 46 -17.92 32.51 13.78
C SER A 46 -17.68 31.97 12.36
N PRO A 47 -16.70 32.52 11.60
CA PRO A 47 -16.34 31.96 10.30
C PRO A 47 -15.89 30.51 10.46
N PRO A 48 -16.13 29.63 9.45
CA PRO A 48 -15.63 28.27 9.50
C PRO A 48 -14.11 28.29 9.72
N PRO A 49 -13.56 27.35 10.52
CA PRO A 49 -12.13 27.29 10.74
C PRO A 49 -11.42 27.21 9.39
N SER A 50 -10.47 28.11 9.16
CA SER A 50 -9.60 28.05 7.99
C SER A 50 -8.93 26.68 7.93
N ALA A 51 -8.96 26.04 6.76
CA ALA A 51 -8.25 24.80 6.54
C ALA A 51 -6.76 25.00 6.91
N PRO A 52 -6.12 24.05 7.61
CA PRO A 52 -4.71 24.14 7.92
C PRO A 52 -3.89 24.27 6.62
N PRO A 53 -2.76 24.99 6.65
CA PRO A 53 -1.89 25.10 5.49
C PRO A 53 -1.44 23.69 5.04
N PRO A 54 -1.27 23.46 3.72
CA PRO A 54 -0.78 22.18 3.22
C PRO A 54 0.60 21.90 3.82
N GLU A 55 0.80 20.67 4.30
CA GLU A 55 2.11 20.24 4.78
C GLU A 55 3.13 20.32 3.63
N PRO A 56 4.38 20.76 3.90
CA PRO A 56 5.43 20.73 2.90
C PRO A 56 5.65 19.30 2.42
N ALA A 57 5.70 19.10 1.11
CA ALA A 57 6.14 17.84 0.52
C ALA A 57 7.55 17.48 1.05
N ALA A 58 7.81 16.19 1.24
CA ALA A 58 9.10 15.72 1.72
C ALA A 58 10.23 16.10 0.75
N ASP A 59 11.42 16.40 1.30
CA ASP A 59 12.61 16.72 0.49
C ASP A 59 13.03 15.48 -0.32
N PRO A 60 13.08 15.57 -1.67
CA PRO A 60 13.49 14.46 -2.52
C PRO A 60 14.87 13.86 -2.17
N ALA A 61 15.81 14.70 -1.72
CA ALA A 61 17.14 14.22 -1.35
C ALA A 61 17.09 13.37 -0.07
N ALA A 62 16.27 13.76 0.90
CA ALA A 62 16.05 12.99 2.12
C ALA A 62 15.32 11.68 1.83
N LEU A 63 14.33 11.68 0.93
CA LEU A 63 13.65 10.45 0.51
C LEU A 63 14.59 9.47 -0.19
N ALA A 64 15.45 9.96 -1.09
CA ALA A 64 16.44 9.11 -1.75
C ALA A 64 17.40 8.46 -0.75
N ALA A 65 17.89 9.22 0.23
CA ALA A 65 18.72 8.69 1.32
C ALA A 65 17.98 7.65 2.17
N ALA A 66 16.70 7.90 2.50
CA ALA A 66 15.87 6.97 3.25
C ALA A 66 15.61 5.67 2.46
N VAL A 67 15.39 5.76 1.15
CA VAL A 67 15.29 4.59 0.26
C VAL A 67 16.60 3.80 0.26
N ASP A 68 17.74 4.46 0.08
CA ASP A 68 19.06 3.80 0.08
C ASP A 68 19.36 3.14 1.44
N GLY A 69 19.00 3.80 2.55
CA GLY A 69 19.13 3.27 3.91
C GLY A 69 18.21 2.08 4.19
N ALA A 70 17.07 1.99 3.51
CA ALA A 70 16.11 0.90 3.65
C ALA A 70 16.47 -0.38 2.86
N VAL A 71 17.49 -0.34 1.98
CA VAL A 71 17.94 -1.51 1.21
C VAL A 71 18.70 -2.49 2.10
N LEU A 72 18.33 -3.77 2.01
CA LEU A 72 19.07 -4.86 2.65
C LEU A 72 20.43 -5.03 1.96
N THR A 73 21.47 -5.16 2.77
CA THR A 73 22.84 -5.41 2.32
C THR A 73 23.18 -6.88 2.50
N GLY A 74 24.35 -7.29 2.00
CA GLY A 74 24.86 -8.65 2.22
C GLY A 74 25.00 -9.02 3.70
N GLU A 75 25.30 -8.05 4.57
CA GLU A 75 25.38 -8.28 6.03
C GLU A 75 24.01 -8.61 6.63
N ASP A 76 22.95 -7.98 6.12
CA ASP A 76 21.59 -8.17 6.63
C ASP A 76 21.01 -9.53 6.23
N VAL A 77 21.44 -10.07 5.08
CA VAL A 77 20.97 -11.37 4.57
C VAL A 77 22.00 -12.49 4.75
N VAL A 78 23.12 -12.24 5.43
CA VAL A 78 24.20 -13.24 5.58
C VAL A 78 23.71 -14.52 6.25
N ALA A 79 22.80 -14.40 7.22
CA ALA A 79 22.23 -15.52 7.95
C ALA A 79 21.35 -16.44 7.07
N GLU A 80 20.85 -15.92 5.95
CA GLU A 80 20.08 -16.70 4.98
C GLU A 80 20.97 -17.51 4.04
N GLY A 81 22.29 -17.27 4.03
CA GLY A 81 23.23 -17.98 3.16
C GLY A 81 22.95 -17.76 1.67
N VAL A 82 22.41 -16.59 1.33
CA VAL A 82 22.06 -16.21 -0.04
C VAL A 82 23.21 -15.48 -0.72
N GLU A 83 23.26 -15.57 -2.05
CA GLU A 83 24.23 -14.86 -2.88
C GLU A 83 23.54 -13.80 -3.73
N PRO A 84 24.13 -12.60 -3.90
CA PRO A 84 23.54 -11.56 -4.72
C PRO A 84 23.50 -11.98 -6.19
N VAL A 85 22.38 -11.70 -6.86
CA VAL A 85 22.18 -11.92 -8.29
C VAL A 85 21.56 -10.69 -8.92
N ALA A 86 21.57 -10.61 -10.25
CA ALA A 86 20.93 -9.49 -10.94
C ALA A 86 19.41 -9.46 -10.61
N PRO A 87 18.85 -8.30 -10.21
CA PRO A 87 17.42 -8.17 -10.03
C PRO A 87 16.68 -8.32 -11.36
N PRO A 88 15.40 -8.71 -11.35
CA PRO A 88 14.61 -8.79 -12.57
C PRO A 88 14.39 -7.37 -13.12
N ALA A 89 14.21 -7.27 -14.45
CA ALA A 89 13.94 -5.98 -15.08
C ALA A 89 12.58 -5.37 -14.67
N VAL A 90 11.65 -6.23 -14.23
CA VAL A 90 10.32 -5.86 -13.75
C VAL A 90 10.04 -6.66 -12.48
N ALA A 91 9.47 -6.02 -11.47
CA ALA A 91 9.02 -6.74 -10.28
C ALA A 91 7.92 -7.74 -10.63
N GLU A 92 7.87 -8.84 -9.90
CA GLU A 92 6.89 -9.91 -10.07
C GLU A 92 6.12 -10.15 -8.76
N GLY A 93 4.96 -10.79 -8.87
CA GLY A 93 4.13 -11.13 -7.71
C GLY A 93 3.61 -9.89 -6.98
N CYS A 94 3.59 -9.95 -5.66
CA CYS A 94 3.08 -8.86 -4.81
C CYS A 94 3.89 -7.56 -4.97
N LEU A 95 5.20 -7.66 -5.28
CA LEU A 95 6.04 -6.48 -5.51
C LEU A 95 5.64 -5.71 -6.78
N ALA A 96 5.00 -6.36 -7.75
CA ALA A 96 4.49 -5.71 -8.96
C ALA A 96 3.24 -4.83 -8.69
N GLU A 97 2.52 -5.13 -7.61
CA GLU A 97 1.32 -4.39 -7.19
C GLU A 97 1.64 -3.12 -6.42
N ILE A 98 2.92 -2.88 -6.08
CA ILE A 98 3.35 -1.68 -5.37
C ILE A 98 3.32 -0.50 -6.34
N PRO A 99 2.47 0.52 -6.10
CA PRO A 99 2.55 1.76 -6.86
C PRO A 99 3.92 2.38 -6.61
N LEU A 100 4.64 2.69 -7.68
CA LEU A 100 5.92 3.38 -7.55
C LEU A 100 5.69 4.83 -7.15
N GLY A 101 6.65 5.38 -6.42
CA GLY A 101 6.74 6.80 -6.11
C GLY A 101 6.69 7.71 -7.34
N LEU A 102 6.70 9.02 -7.11
CA LEU A 102 6.36 10.00 -8.14
C LEU A 102 7.40 10.14 -9.27
N VAL A 103 8.59 9.52 -9.21
CA VAL A 103 9.58 9.56 -10.32
C VAL A 103 10.64 8.45 -10.23
N ASP A 104 11.21 8.09 -11.40
CA ASP A 104 12.19 7.02 -11.73
C ASP A 104 13.46 6.88 -10.87
N ILE A 105 13.59 7.65 -9.78
CA ILE A 105 14.76 7.77 -8.91
C ILE A 105 14.53 7.20 -7.51
N GLU A 106 13.29 6.92 -7.13
CA GLU A 106 12.91 6.57 -5.76
C GLU A 106 12.66 5.07 -5.60
N ARG A 107 13.29 4.23 -6.42
CA ARG A 107 13.15 2.77 -6.38
C ARG A 107 14.50 2.08 -6.33
N ARG A 108 14.60 1.08 -5.46
CA ARG A 108 15.72 0.13 -5.42
C ARG A 108 15.19 -1.29 -5.49
N ASP A 109 15.72 -2.05 -6.44
CA ASP A 109 15.49 -3.48 -6.54
C ASP A 109 16.77 -4.23 -6.25
N THR A 110 16.67 -5.26 -5.42
CA THR A 110 17.77 -6.15 -5.12
C THR A 110 17.26 -7.59 -5.14
N ARG A 111 18.15 -8.51 -5.52
CA ARG A 111 17.82 -9.94 -5.59
C ARG A 111 18.99 -10.78 -5.09
N TRP A 112 18.63 -11.85 -4.40
CA TRP A 112 19.54 -12.88 -3.98
C TRP A 112 18.98 -14.26 -4.30
N ALA A 113 19.88 -15.22 -4.47
CA ALA A 113 19.54 -16.61 -4.72
C ALA A 113 19.97 -17.48 -3.53
N TYR A 114 19.07 -18.35 -3.10
CA TYR A 114 19.41 -19.43 -2.18
C TYR A 114 20.09 -20.57 -2.96
N PRO A 115 21.01 -21.33 -2.33
CA PRO A 115 21.60 -22.52 -2.95
C PRO A 115 20.59 -23.59 -3.37
N THR A 116 19.37 -23.55 -2.80
CA THR A 116 18.25 -24.44 -3.12
C THR A 116 17.53 -24.07 -4.43
N GLY A 117 17.89 -22.96 -5.07
CA GLY A 117 17.21 -22.41 -6.25
C GLY A 117 16.02 -21.51 -5.92
N SER A 118 15.73 -21.28 -4.63
CA SER A 118 14.76 -20.27 -4.18
C SER A 118 15.32 -18.85 -4.36
N THR A 119 14.47 -17.83 -4.41
CA THR A 119 14.90 -16.44 -4.58
C THR A 119 14.36 -15.54 -3.48
N LEU A 120 15.13 -14.50 -3.18
CA LEU A 120 14.78 -13.39 -2.33
C LEU A 120 14.83 -12.13 -3.18
N ASP A 121 13.73 -11.40 -3.28
CA ASP A 121 13.61 -10.16 -4.02
C ASP A 121 13.19 -9.07 -3.03
N GLN A 122 13.85 -7.91 -3.08
CA GLN A 122 13.44 -6.73 -2.33
C GLN A 122 13.19 -5.57 -3.28
N LEU A 123 12.10 -4.86 -3.04
CA LEU A 123 11.78 -3.57 -3.65
C LEU A 123 11.63 -2.53 -2.54
N VAL A 124 12.36 -1.44 -2.64
CA VAL A 124 12.21 -0.28 -1.76
C VAL A 124 11.77 0.92 -2.58
N THR A 125 10.74 1.64 -2.13
CA THR A 125 10.30 2.87 -2.77
C THR A 125 9.83 3.93 -1.77
N ALA A 126 9.73 5.19 -2.18
CA ALA A 126 9.25 6.29 -1.35
C ALA A 126 8.16 7.14 -2.04
N TYR A 127 7.40 7.87 -1.24
CA TYR A 127 6.28 8.70 -1.70
C TYR A 127 6.43 10.13 -1.16
N ALA A 128 6.57 11.13 -2.02
CA ALA A 128 6.86 12.50 -1.58
C ALA A 128 5.67 13.22 -0.92
N ASP A 129 4.46 12.82 -1.24
CA ASP A 129 3.22 13.53 -0.93
C ASP A 129 2.39 12.87 0.18
N ARG A 130 2.74 11.65 0.60
CA ARG A 130 1.97 10.90 1.60
C ARG A 130 2.75 9.78 2.30
N PRO A 131 2.33 9.36 3.49
CA PRO A 131 2.96 8.26 4.21
C PRO A 131 2.82 6.92 3.47
N ALA A 132 3.86 6.09 3.53
CA ALA A 132 3.87 4.76 2.93
C ALA A 132 2.80 3.83 3.54
N ALA A 133 2.47 4.02 4.82
CA ALA A 133 1.40 3.26 5.50
C ALA A 133 0.03 3.48 4.84
N GLU A 134 -0.23 4.69 4.33
CA GLU A 134 -1.46 4.98 3.60
C GLU A 134 -1.49 4.27 2.24
N ILE A 135 -0.34 4.19 1.55
CA ILE A 135 -0.22 3.44 0.30
C ILE A 135 -0.49 1.95 0.54
N LEU A 136 0.16 1.38 1.54
CA LEU A 136 0.05 -0.03 1.89
C LEU A 136 -1.41 -0.42 2.14
N THR A 137 -2.13 0.35 2.95
CA THR A 137 -3.52 0.05 3.33
C THR A 137 -4.53 0.35 2.22
N SER A 138 -4.35 1.44 1.47
CA SER A 138 -5.36 1.91 0.50
C SER A 138 -5.16 1.42 -0.92
N ARG A 139 -3.93 1.07 -1.32
CA ARG A 139 -3.59 0.81 -2.73
C ARG A 139 -3.04 -0.59 -3.00
N VAL A 140 -2.28 -1.17 -2.07
CA VAL A 140 -1.63 -2.47 -2.33
C VAL A 140 -2.58 -3.62 -2.02
N ARG A 141 -2.74 -4.54 -2.98
CA ARG A 141 -3.57 -5.74 -2.83
C ARG A 141 -2.81 -6.92 -3.41
N CYS A 142 -2.28 -7.76 -2.54
CA CYS A 142 -1.55 -8.96 -2.97
C CYS A 142 -2.46 -10.18 -2.96
N ALA A 143 -2.20 -11.11 -3.88
CA ALA A 143 -2.89 -12.38 -3.91
C ALA A 143 -2.44 -13.29 -2.76
N GLY A 144 -3.27 -14.26 -2.41
CA GLY A 144 -2.96 -15.28 -1.41
C GLY A 144 -3.60 -15.04 -0.05
N ASP A 145 -3.21 -15.89 0.90
CA ASP A 145 -3.68 -15.83 2.28
C ASP A 145 -2.79 -14.88 3.09
N GLU A 146 -3.38 -14.15 4.02
CA GLU A 146 -2.64 -13.27 4.92
C GLU A 146 -1.70 -14.09 5.82
N LEU A 147 -0.46 -13.61 5.96
CA LEU A 147 0.57 -14.21 6.79
C LEU A 147 0.81 -13.33 8.01
N GLU A 148 0.73 -13.91 9.20
CA GLU A 148 1.16 -13.21 10.41
C GLU A 148 2.70 -13.19 10.48
N VAL A 149 3.26 -11.98 10.64
CA VAL A 149 4.70 -11.76 10.77
C VAL A 149 4.94 -10.95 12.05
N PRO A 150 5.48 -11.56 13.12
CA PRO A 150 5.75 -10.84 14.34
C PRO A 150 6.91 -9.86 14.14
N LEU A 151 6.68 -8.60 14.48
CA LEU A 151 7.69 -7.54 14.46
C LEU A 151 7.94 -7.03 15.88
N GLU A 152 9.19 -7.06 16.30
CA GLU A 152 9.63 -6.43 17.56
C GLU A 152 9.94 -4.94 17.37
N ILE A 153 10.39 -4.57 16.16
CA ILE A 153 10.72 -3.20 15.79
C ILE A 153 9.44 -2.53 15.27
N ALA A 154 9.09 -1.40 15.86
CA ALA A 154 7.92 -0.64 15.45
C ALA A 154 8.12 -0.03 14.06
N VAL A 155 7.15 -0.27 13.19
CA VAL A 155 6.98 0.35 11.87
C VAL A 155 5.57 0.95 11.82
N ASP A 156 5.33 1.90 10.93
CA ASP A 156 4.04 2.60 10.88
C ASP A 156 2.90 1.69 10.42
N ALA A 157 3.20 0.77 9.51
CA ALA A 157 2.29 -0.31 9.11
C ALA A 157 3.07 -1.48 8.51
N HIS A 158 2.47 -2.66 8.56
CA HIS A 158 2.96 -3.83 7.82
C HIS A 158 1.79 -4.71 7.38
N ALA A 159 2.03 -5.52 6.35
CA ALA A 159 1.14 -6.58 5.93
C ALA A 159 1.95 -7.66 5.18
N ALA A 160 1.51 -8.91 5.26
CA ALA A 160 2.17 -10.00 4.56
C ALA A 160 1.15 -11.00 4.00
N TRP A 161 1.53 -11.64 2.89
CA TRP A 161 0.70 -12.62 2.18
C TRP A 161 1.53 -13.78 1.66
N CYS A 162 0.89 -14.92 1.49
CA CYS A 162 1.46 -16.10 0.86
C CYS A 162 0.52 -16.65 -0.20
N ALA A 163 1.03 -16.84 -1.42
CA ALA A 163 0.37 -17.54 -2.50
C ALA A 163 1.28 -18.63 -3.03
N GLU A 164 0.83 -19.88 -2.96
CA GLU A 164 1.56 -21.05 -3.47
C GLU A 164 2.95 -21.21 -2.85
N GLY A 165 4.02 -20.92 -3.60
CA GLY A 165 5.41 -20.96 -3.18
C GLY A 165 6.03 -19.58 -2.92
N THR A 166 5.24 -18.51 -2.99
CA THR A 166 5.72 -17.13 -2.85
C THR A 166 5.07 -16.46 -1.65
N CYS A 167 5.88 -15.89 -0.76
CA CYS A 167 5.41 -15.07 0.35
C CYS A 167 6.07 -13.71 0.31
N THR A 168 5.33 -12.68 0.69
CA THR A 168 5.80 -11.29 0.68
C THR A 168 5.41 -10.61 1.97
N VAL A 169 6.33 -9.83 2.55
CA VAL A 169 6.04 -8.86 3.61
C VAL A 169 6.30 -7.46 3.08
N LEU A 170 5.38 -6.55 3.35
CA LEU A 170 5.51 -5.13 3.07
C LEU A 170 5.55 -4.39 4.40
N LEU A 171 6.52 -3.49 4.54
CA LEU A 171 6.79 -2.71 5.73
C LEU A 171 6.82 -1.23 5.35
N ALA A 172 6.11 -0.39 6.09
CA ALA A 172 6.05 1.05 5.88
C ALA A 172 6.67 1.81 7.06
N GLY A 173 7.56 2.76 6.76
CA GLY A 173 8.14 3.69 7.73
C GLY A 173 8.26 5.09 7.13
N GLY A 174 7.62 6.07 7.74
CA GLY A 174 7.45 7.41 7.20
C GLY A 174 6.88 7.38 5.78
N ASN A 175 7.69 7.85 4.84
CA ASN A 175 7.35 7.92 3.42
C ASN A 175 7.93 6.74 2.61
N VAL A 176 8.62 5.79 3.25
CA VAL A 176 9.31 4.66 2.59
C VAL A 176 8.52 3.36 2.78
N LEU A 177 8.34 2.61 1.69
CA LEU A 177 7.80 1.26 1.67
C LEU A 177 8.89 0.29 1.24
N SER A 178 9.16 -0.73 2.06
CA SER A 178 10.06 -1.85 1.73
C SER A 178 9.25 -3.13 1.61
N GLY A 179 9.30 -3.77 0.45
CA GLY A 179 8.75 -5.10 0.22
C GLY A 179 9.83 -6.14 0.10
N VAL A 180 9.69 -7.25 0.82
CA VAL A 180 10.56 -8.43 0.73
C VAL A 180 9.71 -9.62 0.31
N GLN A 181 10.05 -10.23 -0.82
CA GLN A 181 9.38 -11.39 -1.39
C GLN A 181 10.35 -12.57 -1.46
N VAL A 182 9.89 -13.74 -1.02
CA VAL A 182 10.63 -14.98 -1.15
C VAL A 182 9.82 -15.96 -1.98
N THR A 183 10.43 -16.50 -3.03
CA THR A 183 9.86 -17.59 -3.84
C THR A 183 10.65 -18.86 -3.59
N ALA A 184 9.97 -19.91 -3.13
CA ALA A 184 10.54 -21.20 -2.79
C ALA A 184 9.73 -22.36 -3.39
N ALA A 185 10.18 -23.59 -3.14
CA ALA A 185 9.50 -24.80 -3.62
C ALA A 185 8.10 -25.00 -3.01
N ASP A 186 7.84 -24.39 -1.85
CA ASP A 186 6.55 -24.46 -1.15
C ASP A 186 6.38 -23.23 -0.24
N GLY A 187 5.12 -22.91 0.07
CA GLY A 187 4.77 -21.73 0.87
C GLY A 187 5.27 -21.77 2.31
N ALA A 188 5.45 -22.96 2.91
CA ALA A 188 5.95 -23.04 4.28
C ALA A 188 7.43 -22.59 4.37
N ARG A 189 8.25 -22.97 3.39
CA ARG A 189 9.63 -22.47 3.28
C ARG A 189 9.70 -20.97 3.01
N ALA A 190 8.85 -20.47 2.11
CA ALA A 190 8.79 -19.04 1.80
C ALA A 190 8.34 -18.22 3.02
N ALA A 191 7.29 -18.65 3.73
CA ALA A 191 6.78 -17.99 4.93
C ALA A 191 7.84 -17.94 6.04
N ALA A 192 8.52 -19.06 6.29
CA ALA A 192 9.57 -19.11 7.30
C ALA A 192 10.74 -18.17 6.97
N ALA A 193 11.11 -18.06 5.69
CA ALA A 193 12.15 -17.12 5.26
C ALA A 193 11.71 -15.66 5.43
N VAL A 194 10.51 -15.31 4.98
CA VAL A 194 9.93 -13.97 5.16
C VAL A 194 9.89 -13.56 6.63
N GLN A 195 9.47 -14.46 7.53
CA GLN A 195 9.44 -14.19 8.98
C GLN A 195 10.83 -13.94 9.57
N ARG A 196 11.89 -14.61 9.09
CA ARG A 196 13.26 -14.36 9.53
C ARG A 196 13.83 -13.04 8.99
N LEU A 197 13.43 -12.65 7.79
CA LEU A 197 13.91 -11.44 7.11
C LEU A 197 13.22 -10.17 7.58
N ALA A 198 11.95 -10.26 8.00
CA ALA A 198 11.16 -9.11 8.37
C ALA A 198 11.79 -8.22 9.46
N PRO A 199 12.41 -8.78 10.54
CA PRO A 199 13.12 -7.96 11.52
C PRO A 199 14.28 -7.15 10.93
N ALA A 200 15.06 -7.73 10.01
CA ALA A 200 16.18 -7.02 9.38
C ALA A 200 15.68 -5.89 8.48
N ALA A 201 14.61 -6.13 7.71
CA ALA A 201 13.99 -5.10 6.88
C ALA A 201 13.33 -3.99 7.72
N ALA A 202 12.69 -4.33 8.84
CA ALA A 202 12.14 -3.35 9.78
C ALA A 202 13.24 -2.50 10.43
N ALA A 203 14.37 -3.11 10.79
CA ALA A 203 15.53 -2.39 11.34
C ALA A 203 16.11 -1.36 10.37
N LYS A 204 16.06 -1.64 9.06
CA LYS A 204 16.49 -0.69 8.02
C LYS A 204 15.55 0.50 7.88
N LEU A 205 14.25 0.28 7.98
CA LEU A 205 13.25 1.36 7.94
C LEU A 205 13.26 2.26 9.20
N ALA A 206 13.67 1.72 10.34
CA ALA A 206 13.73 2.49 11.59
C ALA A 206 14.97 3.40 11.70
N GLN A 207 15.89 3.33 10.73
CA GLN A 207 17.09 4.17 10.70
C GLN A 207 16.76 5.55 10.09
N PRO A 208 17.24 6.66 10.68
CA PRO A 208 16.97 8.01 10.22
C PRO A 208 17.75 8.40 8.96
#